data_AF-A0A381DIQ0-F1
#
_entry.id   AF-A0A381DIQ0-F1
#
_cell.length_a   1.000
_cell.length_b   1.000
_cell.length_c   1.000
_cell.angle_alpha   90.00
_cell.angle_beta   90.00
_cell.angle_gamma   90.00
#
_symmetry.space_group_name_H-M   'P 1'
#
loop_
_entity.id
_entity.type
_entity.pdbx_description
1 polymer ?
#
loop_
_entity_poly.entity_id
_entity_poly.type
_entity_poly.pdbx_seq_one_letter_code
_entity_poly.pdbx_strand_id
1 'polypeptide(L)'
;MSSKFVDINELDYKQRDRLNVYLKKLVSDNGSDLHFKSGSVVRGRFNGKIKPMSDEIFSQKDGLTLAKELLRTRFDELVEKKVWILRIR
;
A
#
# COMPACT_ATOMS: atom_id res chain seq x y z
N MET A 1 10.27 14.28 -19.89
CA MET A 1 11.17 13.12 -19.72
C MET A 1 11.07 12.69 -18.27
N SER A 2 10.31 11.62 -17.99
CA SER A 2 9.95 11.23 -16.62
C SER A 2 11.10 10.41 -16.02
N SER A 3 11.63 10.85 -14.87
CA SER A 3 12.72 10.16 -14.17
C SER A 3 12.24 8.79 -13.68
N LYS A 4 12.61 7.75 -14.43
CA LYS A 4 12.29 6.35 -14.14
C LYS A 4 13.01 5.81 -12.89
N PHE A 5 14.13 6.43 -12.51
CA PHE A 5 14.89 5.99 -11.34
C PHE A 5 14.24 6.46 -10.03
N VAL A 6 13.82 5.50 -9.19
CA VAL A 6 13.48 5.73 -7.79
C VAL A 6 14.80 5.83 -7.00
N ASP A 7 15.12 7.02 -6.48
CA ASP A 7 16.23 7.15 -5.54
C ASP A 7 15.82 6.55 -4.19
N ILE A 8 16.51 5.49 -3.79
CA ILE A 8 16.22 4.75 -2.55
C ILE A 8 16.62 5.56 -1.32
N ASN A 9 17.60 6.45 -1.45
CA ASN A 9 18.14 7.24 -0.32
C ASN A 9 17.20 8.37 0.10
N GLU A 10 16.30 8.80 -0.78
CA GLU A 10 15.30 9.84 -0.49
C GLU A 10 13.99 9.30 0.12
N LEU A 11 13.85 7.96 0.24
CA LEU A 11 12.63 7.34 0.76
C LEU A 11 12.60 7.37 2.29
N ASP A 12 11.53 7.96 2.86
CA ASP A 12 11.34 8.07 4.31
C ASP A 12 10.66 6.83 4.95
N TYR A 13 10.18 5.89 4.13
CA TYR A 13 9.48 4.65 4.54
C TYR A 13 8.24 4.85 5.41
N LYS A 14 7.72 6.08 5.46
CA LYS A 14 6.59 6.42 6.33
C LYS A 14 5.33 5.66 5.94
N GLN A 15 5.10 5.47 4.65
CA GLN A 15 3.90 4.78 4.17
C GLN A 15 4.00 3.26 4.39
N ARG A 16 5.19 2.68 4.24
CA ARG A 16 5.47 1.28 4.60
C ARG A 16 5.23 1.04 6.09
N ASP A 17 5.70 1.93 6.95
CA ASP A 17 5.51 1.79 8.39
C ASP A 17 4.03 1.95 8.78
N ARG A 18 3.32 2.85 8.11
CA ARG A 18 1.86 2.94 8.21
C ARG A 18 1.17 1.65 7.77
N LEU A 19 1.57 1.05 6.65
CA LEU A 19 1.06 -0.25 6.19
C LEU A 19 1.30 -1.34 7.25
N ASN A 20 2.47 -1.37 7.87
CA ASN A 20 2.81 -2.32 8.92
C ASN A 20 1.87 -2.21 10.14
N VAL A 21 1.43 -1.00 10.50
CA VAL A 21 0.44 -0.81 11.58
C VAL A 21 -0.88 -1.50 11.22
N TYR A 22 -1.38 -1.32 10.00
CA TYR A 22 -2.61 -1.98 9.56
C TYR A 22 -2.47 -3.49 9.46
N LEU A 23 -1.33 -4.01 8.98
CA LEU A 23 -1.06 -5.45 8.92
C LEU A 23 -1.00 -6.07 10.33
N LYS A 24 -0.32 -5.41 11.29
CA LYS A 24 -0.31 -5.86 12.69
C LYS A 24 -1.71 -5.91 13.28
N LYS A 25 -2.54 -4.90 13.00
CA LYS A 25 -3.94 -4.87 13.41
C LYS A 25 -4.74 -5.99 12.75
N LEU A 26 -4.52 -6.26 11.46
CA LEU A 26 -5.16 -7.35 10.74
C LEU A 26 -4.86 -8.70 11.42
N VAL A 27 -3.59 -8.97 11.74
CA VAL A 27 -3.18 -10.19 12.45
C VAL A 27 -3.78 -10.26 13.85
N SER A 28 -3.74 -9.17 14.61
CA SER A 28 -4.31 -9.08 15.96
C SER A 28 -5.82 -9.37 15.99
N ASP A 29 -6.54 -8.90 14.98
CA ASP A 29 -7.99 -9.06 14.87
C ASP A 29 -8.39 -10.31 14.07
N ASN A 30 -7.43 -11.21 13.79
CA ASN A 30 -7.59 -12.45 13.03
C ASN A 30 -8.24 -12.24 11.63
N GLY A 31 -7.83 -11.17 10.96
CA GLY A 31 -8.25 -10.82 9.61
C GLY A 31 -7.50 -11.60 8.53
N SER A 32 -8.16 -11.81 7.40
CA SER A 32 -7.64 -12.59 6.27
C SER A 32 -7.01 -11.73 5.17
N ASP A 33 -7.59 -10.57 4.87
CA ASP A 33 -7.18 -9.75 3.72
C ASP A 33 -7.17 -8.26 4.07
N LEU A 34 -6.12 -7.54 3.68
CA LEU A 34 -6.06 -6.08 3.74
C LEU A 34 -6.30 -5.48 2.35
N HIS A 35 -7.33 -4.65 2.23
CA HIS A 35 -7.60 -3.85 1.04
C HIS A 35 -7.03 -2.44 1.26
N PHE A 36 -5.98 -2.15 0.51
CA PHE A 36 -5.24 -0.89 0.57
C PHE A 36 -5.30 -0.22 -0.81
N LYS A 37 -6.14 0.82 -0.96
CA LYS A 37 -6.43 1.45 -2.25
C LYS A 37 -6.39 2.98 -2.15
N SER A 38 -5.68 3.62 -3.07
CA SER A 38 -5.67 5.08 -3.20
C SER A 38 -7.05 5.66 -3.51
N GLY A 39 -7.36 6.79 -2.90
CA GLY A 39 -8.66 7.47 -2.97
C GLY A 39 -9.74 6.77 -2.13
N SER A 40 -9.39 5.82 -1.26
CA SER A 40 -10.37 5.15 -0.40
C SER A 40 -9.82 4.91 1.00
N VAL A 41 -10.73 4.61 1.93
CA VAL A 41 -10.38 4.16 3.27
C VAL A 41 -9.81 2.74 3.23
N VAL A 42 -8.87 2.47 4.13
CA VAL A 42 -8.26 1.14 4.31
C VAL A 42 -9.29 0.19 4.91
N ARG A 43 -9.46 -0.99 4.31
CA ARG A 43 -10.45 -1.98 4.75
C ARG A 43 -9.79 -3.33 5.00
N GLY A 44 -10.15 -3.97 6.11
CA GLY A 44 -9.74 -5.35 6.41
C GLY A 44 -10.90 -6.30 6.21
N ARG A 45 -10.61 -7.54 5.81
CA ARG A 45 -11.56 -8.64 5.82
C ARG A 45 -11.37 -9.43 7.10
N PHE A 46 -12.41 -9.46 7.93
CA PHE A 46 -12.43 -10.17 9.20
C PHE A 46 -13.59 -11.16 9.20
N ASN A 47 -13.30 -12.45 9.37
CA ASN A 47 -14.33 -13.51 9.36
C ASN A 47 -15.29 -13.39 8.16
N GLY A 48 -14.74 -13.14 6.97
CA GLY A 48 -15.51 -12.98 5.73
C GLY A 48 -16.20 -11.63 5.53
N LYS A 49 -16.18 -10.73 6.51
CA LYS A 49 -16.81 -9.39 6.40
C LYS A 49 -15.75 -8.31 6.14
N ILE A 50 -15.98 -7.48 5.14
CA ILE A 50 -15.13 -6.32 4.85
C ILE A 50 -15.53 -5.17 5.78
N LYS A 51 -14.60 -4.67 6.58
CA LYS A 51 -14.80 -3.54 7.51
C LYS A 51 -13.73 -2.47 7.30
N PRO A 52 -14.07 -1.18 7.43
CA PRO A 52 -13.06 -0.12 7.47
C PRO A 52 -12.17 -0.29 8.71
N MET A 53 -10.87 -0.03 8.54
CA MET A 53 -9.87 -0.07 9.62
C MET A 53 -9.47 1.33 10.09
N SER A 54 -9.73 2.35 9.27
CA SER A 54 -9.60 3.76 9.59
C SER A 54 -10.59 4.58 8.76
N ASP A 55 -10.92 5.78 9.23
CA ASP A 55 -11.73 6.76 8.49
C ASP A 55 -10.87 7.65 7.57
N GLU A 56 -9.55 7.56 7.68
CA GLU A 56 -8.63 8.32 6.86
C GLU A 56 -8.59 7.80 5.41
N ILE A 57 -8.73 8.72 4.45
CA ILE A 57 -8.61 8.43 3.03
C ILE A 57 -7.13 8.31 2.68
N PHE A 58 -6.74 7.16 2.14
CA PHE A 58 -5.39 6.97 1.63
C PHE A 58 -5.24 7.68 0.29
N SER A 59 -4.40 8.72 0.19
CA SER A 59 -4.35 9.56 -1.02
C SER A 59 -3.66 8.85 -2.20
N GLN A 60 -3.83 9.38 -3.42
CA GLN A 60 -3.08 8.89 -4.59
C GLN A 60 -1.58 9.13 -4.46
N LYS A 61 -1.19 10.29 -3.88
CA LYS A 61 0.21 10.61 -3.64
C LYS A 61 0.84 9.59 -2.69
N ASP A 62 0.16 9.29 -1.58
CA ASP A 62 0.65 8.31 -0.61
C ASP A 62 0.73 6.91 -1.21
N GLY A 63 -0.21 6.54 -2.08
CA GLY A 63 -0.17 5.27 -2.79
C GLY A 63 1.00 5.13 -3.75
N LEU A 64 1.33 6.20 -4.46
CA LEU A 64 2.51 6.24 -5.32
C LEU A 64 3.80 6.12 -4.47
N THR A 65 3.87 6.85 -3.36
CA THR A 65 5.00 6.78 -2.42
C THR A 65 5.15 5.37 -1.86
N LEU A 66 4.06 4.75 -1.39
CA LEU A 66 4.08 3.37 -0.89
C LEU A 66 4.55 2.38 -1.96
N ALA A 67 4.07 2.50 -3.20
CA ALA A 67 4.50 1.63 -4.28
C ALA A 67 6.00 1.77 -4.58
N LYS A 68 6.55 2.99 -4.53
CA LYS A 68 7.99 3.24 -4.64
C LYS A 68 8.77 2.65 -3.46
N GLU A 69 8.27 2.80 -2.24
CA GLU A 69 8.89 2.23 -1.04
C GLU A 69 8.93 0.69 -1.05
N LEU A 70 7.87 0.05 -1.55
CA LEU A 70 7.75 -1.40 -1.62
C LEU A 70 8.57 -2.00 -2.78
N LEU A 71 8.50 -1.40 -3.96
CA LEU A 71 9.10 -1.96 -5.18
C LEU A 71 10.52 -1.46 -5.43
N ARG A 72 10.88 -0.29 -4.88
CA ARG A 72 12.19 0.36 -5.04
C ARG A 72 12.61 0.38 -6.51
N THR A 73 13.64 -0.38 -6.87
CA THR A 73 14.18 -0.49 -8.23
C THR A 73 13.21 -1.10 -9.24
N ARG A 74 12.18 -1.83 -8.79
CA ARG A 74 11.18 -2.48 -9.64
C ARG A 74 9.91 -1.67 -9.85
N PHE A 75 9.89 -0.42 -9.38
CA PHE A 75 8.74 0.45 -9.57
C PHE A 75 8.44 0.70 -11.06
N ASP A 76 9.47 0.81 -11.90
CA ASP A 76 9.31 0.98 -13.34
C ASP A 76 8.57 -0.19 -14.00
N GLU A 77 8.85 -1.43 -13.58
CA GLU A 77 8.12 -2.60 -14.08
C GLU A 77 6.62 -2.52 -13.77
N LEU A 78 6.23 -1.95 -12.62
CA LEU A 78 4.83 -1.74 -12.26
C LEU A 78 4.17 -0.71 -13.19
N VAL A 79 4.86 0.41 -13.44
CA VAL A 79 4.35 1.49 -14.30
C VAL A 79 4.23 1.02 -15.75
N GLU A 80 5.22 0.28 -16.26
CA GLU A 80 5.22 -0.22 -17.64
C GLU A 80 4.15 -1.30 -17.86
N LYS A 81 3.95 -2.20 -16.89
CA LYS A 81 2.97 -3.28 -17.02
C LYS A 81 1.53 -2.85 -16.70
N LYS A 82 1.30 -1.66 -16.15
CA LYS A 82 -0.03 -1.14 -15.72
C LYS A 82 -0.84 -2.13 -14.88
N VAL A 83 -0.18 -2.99 -14.11
CA VAL A 83 -0.86 -3.92 -13.21
C VAL A 83 -1.11 -3.18 -11.89
N TRP A 84 -2.24 -2.49 -11.79
CA TRP A 84 -2.59 -1.62 -10.66
C TRP A 84 -3.01 -2.36 -9.38
N ILE A 85 -2.85 -3.69 -9.31
CA ILE A 85 -3.26 -4.50 -8.17
C ILE A 85 -2.00 -5.12 -7.52
N LEU A 86 -1.57 -4.52 -6.42
CA LEU A 86 -0.65 -5.15 -5.47
C LEU A 86 -1.46 -6.07 -4.56
N ARG A 87 -1.40 -7.39 -4.84
CA ARG A 87 -1.99 -8.42 -3.99
C ARG A 87 -0.88 -9.06 -3.17
N ILE A 88 -0.75 -8.63 -1.91
CA ILE A 88 0.11 -9.31 -0.93
C ILE A 88 -0.71 -10.48 -0.37
N ARG A 89 -0.30 -11.72 -0.66
CA ARG A 89 -0.86 -12.94 -0.08
C ARG A 89 0.00 -13.38 1.10
#